data_AF-A0A936CV42-F1
#
_entry.id   AF-A0A936CV42-F1
#
_cell.length_a   1.000
_cell.length_b   1.000
_cell.length_c   1.000
_cell.angle_alpha   90.00
_cell.angle_beta   90.00
_cell.angle_gamma   90.00
#
_symmetry.space_group_name_H-M   'P 1'
#
loop_
_entity.id
_entity.type
_entity.pdbx_description
1 polymer ?
#
loop_
_entity_poly.entity_id
_entity_poly.type
_entity_poly.pdbx_seq_one_letter_code
_entity_poly.pdbx_strand_id
1 'polypeptide(L)'
;MAPDDIEGLRARYATLRGYWRDHGPQAELDWHGAGIYDPDLGQCVTQHYALSHLVLAAALLHELTGEAGYGDNAARMAALLARHQAGRYRPFEPNSIHWDFNNFAWLNVALLPASSELRRLLADPSLDGLAHENGTWAGNWLTMRQVNSTLRRRLGLRNRSWRLGPEVLLWQRLFRRDGGIDEFPGRSRPLQYHAYVLALMLRRFVATGDLSSLDERRLHDGVGFLLGHVDACGRANYRGRGQYQLFGEGCLRYVLAVMAAWHERADARGACAEALARIQGQVWPERPDGLLALVGTDPAGERRGSHYDYHHVTVYNAFDLAWRLLALHDARTIASLRPPRRPAPGPAAGLLADSGIWLHRAGPWLVALAAGEEMFLSDVGLTFCHIGGPRGVLFTAPGGPHPSRYGKMHGHDGLRANVFGPLLVGPDGTGLPHFQRGSLRRDGDGVRARVSAGTARLDRLVRVDGKTLAVTDTAVFPAAAPVRHIFHWAVPAALALHSAAPGTWTVGRAGESPLAALRFAGAAPTLARGEPFRGPGGLVRPWFIEAGAGPAEITFTLELFE
;
A
#
# COMPACT_ATOMS: atom_id res chain seq x y z
N MET A 1 -9.94 23.09 4.03
CA MET A 1 -10.57 21.78 3.80
C MET A 1 -10.43 21.00 5.08
N ALA A 2 -11.53 20.46 5.63
CA ALA A 2 -11.44 19.63 6.82
C ALA A 2 -10.83 18.29 6.40
N PRO A 3 -9.61 17.94 6.85
CA PRO A 3 -9.25 16.53 6.93
C PRO A 3 -10.40 15.75 7.58
N ASP A 4 -10.66 14.50 7.14
CA ASP A 4 -11.70 13.58 7.64
C ASP A 4 -12.51 14.18 8.80
N ASP A 5 -13.73 14.65 8.53
CA ASP A 5 -14.45 15.42 9.54
C ASP A 5 -14.56 14.63 10.86
N ILE A 6 -14.43 15.36 11.96
CA ILE A 6 -14.34 14.74 13.29
C ILE A 6 -15.57 13.88 13.57
N GLU A 7 -16.74 14.26 13.06
CA GLU A 7 -17.99 13.53 13.21
C GLU A 7 -17.99 12.18 12.48
N GLY A 8 -17.45 12.10 11.27
CA GLY A 8 -17.27 10.86 10.54
C GLY A 8 -16.30 9.90 11.26
N LEU A 9 -15.23 10.44 11.85
CA LEU A 9 -14.32 9.65 12.68
C LEU A 9 -14.97 9.19 13.99
N ARG A 10 -15.83 10.01 14.62
CA ARG A 10 -16.63 9.63 15.79
C ARG A 10 -17.61 8.50 15.45
N ALA A 11 -18.31 8.61 14.33
CA ALA A 11 -19.21 7.57 13.83
C ALA A 11 -18.44 6.27 13.59
N ARG A 12 -17.26 6.33 12.96
CA ARG A 12 -16.40 5.16 12.75
C ARG A 12 -15.94 4.53 14.07
N TYR A 13 -15.54 5.34 15.04
CA TYR A 13 -15.19 4.87 16.38
C TYR A 13 -16.38 4.15 17.04
N ALA A 14 -17.58 4.72 16.95
CA ALA A 14 -18.79 4.11 17.50
C ALA A 14 -19.10 2.77 16.83
N THR A 15 -19.02 2.67 15.49
CA THR A 15 -19.19 1.42 14.75
C THR A 15 -18.18 0.37 15.18
N LEU A 16 -16.89 0.72 15.22
CA LEU A 16 -15.84 -0.22 15.60
C LEU A 16 -15.97 -0.68 17.06
N ARG A 17 -16.34 0.23 17.98
CA ARG A 17 -16.60 -0.10 19.39
C ARG A 17 -17.85 -0.97 19.54
N GLY A 18 -18.92 -0.68 18.80
CA GLY A 18 -20.14 -1.49 18.77
C GLY A 18 -19.84 -2.90 18.29
N TYR A 19 -19.12 -3.02 17.18
CA TYR A 19 -18.64 -4.31 16.67
C TYR A 19 -17.84 -5.09 17.72
N TRP A 20 -16.92 -4.41 18.41
CA TRP A 20 -16.13 -4.99 19.49
C TRP A 20 -16.94 -5.42 20.71
N ARG A 21 -17.99 -4.69 21.06
CA ARG A 21 -18.90 -5.09 22.14
C ARG A 21 -19.69 -6.34 21.73
N ASP A 22 -20.16 -6.37 20.48
CA ASP A 22 -21.08 -7.40 20.01
C ASP A 22 -20.34 -8.71 19.64
N HIS A 23 -19.06 -8.63 19.27
CA HIS A 23 -18.23 -9.78 18.85
C HIS A 23 -16.96 -9.96 19.72
N GLY A 24 -16.77 -9.12 20.73
CA GLY A 24 -15.87 -9.42 21.84
C GLY A 24 -16.39 -10.63 22.62
N PRO A 25 -15.57 -11.29 23.44
CA PRO A 25 -16.01 -12.46 24.20
C PRO A 25 -17.30 -12.16 24.97
N GLN A 26 -18.42 -12.77 24.53
CA GLN A 26 -19.78 -12.55 25.05
C GLN A 26 -20.08 -13.35 26.33
N ALA A 27 -19.09 -14.03 26.92
CA ALA A 27 -19.23 -14.62 28.25
C ALA A 27 -18.76 -13.60 29.29
N GLU A 28 -19.71 -12.75 29.69
CA GLU A 28 -19.69 -11.90 30.88
C GLU A 28 -18.62 -10.80 30.96
N LEU A 29 -19.02 -9.75 31.66
CA LEU A 29 -18.16 -8.78 32.32
C LEU A 29 -17.26 -9.41 33.41
N ASP A 30 -17.01 -10.73 33.37
CA ASP A 30 -16.08 -11.51 34.17
C ASP A 30 -14.83 -11.90 33.35
N TRP A 31 -13.98 -10.89 33.14
CA TRP A 31 -12.54 -10.92 33.46
C TRP A 31 -11.55 -11.90 32.80
N HIS A 32 -11.79 -12.43 31.59
CA HIS A 32 -10.81 -13.32 30.93
C HIS A 32 -10.23 -12.97 29.53
N GLY A 33 -10.42 -11.79 28.93
CA GLY A 33 -9.59 -11.44 27.76
C GLY A 33 -9.62 -10.00 27.21
N ALA A 34 -8.44 -9.36 27.08
CA ALA A 34 -8.20 -8.13 26.29
C ALA A 34 -8.09 -8.39 24.78
N GLY A 35 -8.63 -9.49 24.29
CA GLY A 35 -8.50 -9.92 22.91
C GLY A 35 -9.84 -9.93 22.19
N ILE A 36 -9.78 -10.10 20.88
CA ILE A 36 -10.98 -10.30 20.07
C ILE A 36 -11.27 -11.81 20.07
N TYR A 37 -12.51 -12.20 20.36
CA TYR A 37 -12.90 -13.62 20.30
C TYR A 37 -12.89 -14.05 18.84
N ASP A 38 -12.06 -15.05 18.54
CA ASP A 38 -12.03 -15.68 17.23
C ASP A 38 -12.95 -16.90 17.25
N PRO A 39 -14.10 -16.86 16.56
CA PRO A 39 -15.04 -17.97 16.52
C PRO A 39 -14.46 -19.21 15.82
N ASP A 40 -13.47 -19.04 14.92
CA ASP A 40 -12.85 -20.16 14.22
C ASP A 40 -11.84 -20.90 15.12
N LEU A 41 -11.18 -20.18 16.02
CA LEU A 41 -10.25 -20.75 17.00
C LEU A 41 -10.91 -21.07 18.35
N GLY A 42 -12.16 -20.66 18.56
CA GLY A 42 -12.89 -20.82 19.81
C GLY A 42 -12.24 -20.10 21.01
N GLN A 43 -11.36 -19.12 20.78
CA GLN A 43 -10.58 -18.47 21.84
C GLN A 43 -10.39 -16.97 21.62
N CYS A 44 -10.08 -16.25 22.71
CA CYS A 44 -9.78 -14.83 22.70
C CYS A 44 -8.30 -14.58 22.32
N VAL A 45 -8.07 -13.85 21.23
CA VAL A 45 -6.70 -13.58 20.75
C VAL A 45 -6.18 -12.27 21.35
N THR A 46 -5.40 -12.38 22.43
CA THR A 46 -4.97 -11.23 23.28
C THR A 46 -3.67 -10.54 22.83
N GLN A 47 -2.98 -11.05 21.81
CA GLN A 47 -1.66 -10.56 21.38
C GLN A 47 -1.70 -9.45 20.30
N HIS A 48 -2.87 -8.90 19.98
CA HIS A 48 -3.03 -8.00 18.84
C HIS A 48 -3.25 -6.53 19.20
N TYR A 49 -2.81 -5.65 18.30
CA TYR A 49 -2.72 -4.21 18.54
C TYR A 49 -3.98 -3.41 18.23
N ALA A 50 -5.09 -4.08 17.94
CA ALA A 50 -6.35 -3.40 17.69
C ALA A 50 -6.87 -2.65 18.94
N LEU A 51 -6.81 -3.26 20.13
CA LEU A 51 -7.25 -2.61 21.37
C LEU A 51 -6.39 -1.39 21.70
N SER A 52 -5.07 -1.51 21.57
CA SER A 52 -4.16 -0.39 21.85
C SER A 52 -4.39 0.78 20.89
N HIS A 53 -4.67 0.52 19.62
CA HIS A 53 -5.03 1.57 18.66
C HIS A 53 -6.43 2.16 18.92
N LEU A 54 -7.38 1.37 19.40
CA LEU A 54 -8.67 1.87 19.88
C LEU A 54 -8.54 2.76 21.13
N VAL A 55 -7.65 2.41 22.06
CA VAL A 55 -7.29 3.27 23.20
C VAL A 55 -6.72 4.60 22.70
N LEU A 56 -5.77 4.55 21.76
CA LEU A 56 -5.21 5.75 21.13
C LEU A 56 -6.27 6.60 20.44
N ALA A 57 -7.15 5.98 19.65
CA ALA A 57 -8.27 6.66 18.99
C ALA A 57 -9.20 7.35 19.99
N ALA A 58 -9.59 6.65 21.07
CA ALA A 58 -10.43 7.23 22.12
C ALA A 58 -9.73 8.41 22.84
N ALA A 59 -8.44 8.28 23.16
CA ALA A 59 -7.68 9.34 23.78
C ALA A 59 -7.53 10.58 22.87
N LEU A 60 -7.34 10.37 21.56
CA LEU A 60 -7.29 11.46 20.58
C LEU A 60 -8.65 12.13 20.40
N LEU A 61 -9.75 11.37 20.38
CA LEU A 61 -11.09 11.94 20.32
C LEU A 61 -11.38 12.80 21.55
N HIS A 62 -10.99 12.35 22.74
CA HIS A 62 -11.09 13.14 23.96
C HIS A 62 -10.33 14.46 23.83
N GLU A 63 -9.07 14.42 23.39
CA GLU A 63 -8.25 15.63 23.20
C GLU A 63 -8.83 16.58 22.13
N LEU A 64 -9.35 16.04 21.03
CA LEU A 64 -9.87 16.83 19.91
C LEU A 64 -11.25 17.45 20.18
N THR A 65 -12.06 16.86 21.06
CA THR A 65 -13.47 17.25 21.30
C THR A 65 -13.74 17.77 22.71
N GLY A 66 -12.90 17.44 23.69
CA GLY A 66 -13.13 17.70 25.11
C GLY A 66 -14.15 16.78 25.78
N GLU A 67 -14.74 15.81 25.07
CA GLU A 67 -15.77 14.95 25.63
C GLU A 67 -15.17 13.88 26.57
N ALA A 68 -15.51 13.97 27.86
CA ALA A 68 -14.97 13.09 28.91
C ALA A 68 -15.24 11.60 28.66
N GLY A 69 -16.38 11.26 28.04
CA GLY A 69 -16.76 9.88 27.77
C GLY A 69 -15.74 9.11 26.91
N TYR A 70 -15.01 9.79 26.00
CA TYR A 70 -13.92 9.16 25.25
C TYR A 70 -12.69 8.90 26.14
N GLY A 71 -12.36 9.81 27.04
CA GLY A 71 -11.28 9.65 28.01
C GLY A 71 -11.54 8.47 28.96
N ASP A 72 -12.75 8.38 29.50
CA ASP A 72 -13.19 7.25 30.34
C ASP A 72 -13.10 5.91 29.60
N ASN A 73 -13.49 5.89 28.32
CA ASN A 73 -13.35 4.70 27.48
C ASN A 73 -11.89 4.32 27.29
N ALA A 74 -11.01 5.29 27.00
CA ALA A 74 -9.59 5.04 26.83
C ALA A 74 -8.97 4.45 28.12
N ALA A 75 -9.27 5.03 29.29
CA ALA A 75 -8.81 4.55 30.59
C ALA A 75 -9.27 3.11 30.87
N ARG A 76 -10.56 2.80 30.68
CA ARG A 76 -11.09 1.45 30.87
C ARG A 76 -10.42 0.41 29.97
N MET A 77 -10.30 0.71 28.67
CA MET A 77 -9.68 -0.17 27.69
C MET A 77 -8.19 -0.39 27.96
N ALA A 78 -7.48 0.66 28.39
CA ALA A 78 -6.08 0.56 28.78
C ALA A 78 -5.88 -0.28 30.05
N ALA A 79 -6.72 -0.10 31.07
CA ALA A 79 -6.67 -0.91 32.29
C ALA A 79 -6.92 -2.40 31.97
N LEU A 80 -7.87 -2.68 31.07
CA LEU A 80 -8.08 -4.04 30.55
C LEU A 80 -6.81 -4.57 29.89
N LEU A 81 -6.23 -3.81 28.96
CA LEU A 81 -5.02 -4.22 28.26
C LEU A 81 -3.87 -4.48 29.24
N ALA A 82 -3.59 -3.60 30.19
CA ALA A 82 -2.53 -3.76 31.19
C ALA A 82 -2.68 -5.06 32.01
N ARG A 83 -3.90 -5.37 32.49
CA ARG A 83 -4.19 -6.60 33.25
C ARG A 83 -3.89 -7.87 32.46
N HIS A 84 -4.18 -7.87 31.16
CA HIS A 84 -3.98 -9.04 30.31
C HIS A 84 -2.55 -9.18 29.78
N GLN A 85 -1.79 -8.09 29.74
CA GLN A 85 -0.41 -8.09 29.28
C GLN A 85 0.57 -8.51 30.39
N ALA A 86 0.25 -8.23 31.65
CA ALA A 86 1.03 -8.68 32.81
C ALA A 86 1.16 -10.22 32.82
N GLY A 87 2.37 -10.72 32.52
CA GLY A 87 2.72 -12.15 32.59
C GLY A 87 2.52 -12.98 31.32
N ARG A 88 1.93 -12.44 30.24
CA ARG A 88 1.72 -13.16 28.97
C ARG A 88 2.74 -12.83 27.87
N TYR A 89 3.56 -11.79 28.06
CA TYR A 89 4.64 -11.47 27.11
C TYR A 89 5.76 -12.51 27.19
N ARG A 90 5.96 -13.24 26.09
CA ARG A 90 7.11 -14.11 25.90
C ARG A 90 8.00 -13.48 24.81
N PRO A 91 9.16 -12.89 25.19
CA PRO A 91 10.11 -12.38 24.22
C PRO A 91 10.49 -13.48 23.21
N PHE A 92 10.71 -13.12 21.94
CA PHE A 92 11.17 -14.03 20.87
C PHE A 92 10.16 -15.06 20.33
N GLU A 93 8.88 -15.02 20.70
CA GLU A 93 7.85 -15.79 19.99
C GLU A 93 7.57 -15.22 18.59
N PRO A 94 7.23 -16.02 17.56
CA PRO A 94 7.04 -15.50 16.19
C PRO A 94 6.04 -14.33 16.04
N ASN A 95 5.02 -14.27 16.91
CA ASN A 95 3.99 -13.22 16.90
C ASN A 95 4.36 -11.97 17.73
N SER A 96 5.55 -11.97 18.33
CA SER A 96 5.98 -10.91 19.24
C SER A 96 6.30 -9.58 18.53
N ILE A 97 6.33 -9.55 17.19
CA ILE A 97 6.45 -8.30 16.41
C ILE A 97 5.25 -7.36 16.61
N HIS A 98 4.04 -7.87 16.87
CA HIS A 98 2.85 -7.04 17.10
C HIS A 98 2.96 -6.13 18.33
N TRP A 99 3.92 -6.39 19.22
CA TRP A 99 4.19 -5.54 20.37
C TRP A 99 4.80 -4.20 20.02
N ASP A 100 5.53 -4.09 18.91
CA ASP A 100 6.04 -2.78 18.46
C ASP A 100 4.88 -1.82 18.14
N PHE A 101 3.77 -2.34 17.60
CA PHE A 101 2.54 -1.58 17.35
C PHE A 101 1.81 -1.22 18.66
N ASN A 102 1.73 -2.15 19.62
CA ASN A 102 1.19 -1.85 20.95
C ASN A 102 1.97 -0.72 21.62
N ASN A 103 3.30 -0.84 21.66
CA ASN A 103 4.20 0.18 22.19
C ASN A 103 3.93 1.53 21.54
N PHE A 104 3.85 1.56 20.22
CA PHE A 104 3.59 2.78 19.49
C PHE A 104 2.30 3.44 19.99
N ALA A 105 1.19 2.72 20.02
CA ALA A 105 -0.09 3.29 20.45
C ALA A 105 -0.04 3.79 21.90
N TRP A 106 0.51 2.98 22.80
CA TRP A 106 0.66 3.32 24.23
C TRP A 106 1.52 4.55 24.47
N LEU A 107 2.70 4.64 23.84
CA LEU A 107 3.60 5.78 23.99
C LEU A 107 2.96 7.07 23.45
N ASN A 108 2.16 6.96 22.40
CA ASN A 108 1.41 8.10 21.87
C ASN A 108 0.29 8.57 22.81
N VAL A 109 -0.45 7.64 23.41
CA VAL A 109 -1.43 7.97 24.46
C VAL A 109 -0.74 8.71 25.61
N ALA A 110 0.42 8.24 26.06
CA ALA A 110 1.17 8.86 27.15
C ALA A 110 1.57 10.31 26.89
N LEU A 111 1.73 10.70 25.63
CA LEU A 111 2.12 12.06 25.25
C LEU A 111 0.94 13.04 25.31
N LEU A 112 -0.30 12.56 25.34
CA LEU A 112 -1.49 13.42 25.37
C LEU A 112 -1.65 14.06 26.76
N PRO A 113 -2.02 15.36 26.86
CA PRO A 113 -2.16 16.06 28.13
C PRO A 113 -3.18 15.44 29.10
N ALA A 114 -4.33 15.02 28.59
CA ALA A 114 -5.46 14.54 29.38
C ALA A 114 -5.30 13.11 29.95
N SER A 115 -4.15 12.46 29.77
CA SER A 115 -3.99 11.02 29.97
C SER A 115 -3.29 10.65 31.30
N SER A 116 -3.47 11.39 32.39
CA SER A 116 -2.68 11.21 33.63
C SER A 116 -2.77 9.80 34.23
N GLU A 117 -3.96 9.19 34.25
CA GLU A 117 -4.16 7.81 34.70
C GLU A 117 -3.51 6.79 33.74
N LEU A 118 -3.58 7.04 32.44
CA LEU A 118 -2.95 6.22 31.40
C LEU A 118 -1.41 6.30 31.48
N ARG A 119 -0.85 7.48 31.79
CA ARG A 119 0.58 7.66 32.05
C ARG A 119 1.03 6.87 33.27
N ARG A 120 0.22 6.86 34.34
CA ARG A 120 0.48 6.05 35.54
C ARG A 120 0.54 4.57 35.20
N LEU A 121 -0.41 4.06 34.42
CA LEU A 121 -0.40 2.66 33.96
C LEU A 121 0.87 2.35 33.14
N LEU A 122 1.34 3.28 32.31
CA LEU A 122 2.53 3.09 31.49
C LEU A 122 3.87 3.21 32.22
N ALA A 123 3.86 3.87 33.38
CA ALA A 123 5.01 3.91 34.27
C ALA A 123 5.15 2.63 35.10
N ASP A 124 4.18 1.71 35.02
CA ASP A 124 4.22 0.43 35.74
C ASP A 124 5.39 -0.44 35.24
N PRO A 125 6.38 -0.75 36.10
CA PRO A 125 7.53 -1.58 35.73
C PRO A 125 7.15 -3.02 35.34
N SER A 126 5.97 -3.52 35.72
CA SER A 126 5.47 -4.83 35.28
C SER A 126 5.18 -4.87 33.78
N LEU A 127 5.02 -3.69 33.15
CA LEU A 127 4.91 -3.52 31.71
C LEU A 127 6.27 -3.32 31.03
N ASP A 128 7.42 -3.47 31.73
CA ASP A 128 8.77 -3.43 31.12
C ASP A 128 8.95 -4.49 30.02
N GLY A 129 8.17 -5.59 30.04
CA GLY A 129 8.15 -6.59 28.96
C GLY A 129 7.74 -6.02 27.60
N LEU A 130 6.97 -4.93 27.59
CA LEU A 130 6.67 -4.16 26.39
C LEU A 130 7.93 -3.56 25.75
N ALA A 131 9.05 -3.41 26.46
CA ALA A 131 10.25 -2.78 25.94
C ALA A 131 11.13 -3.69 25.05
N HIS A 132 10.73 -4.93 24.78
CA HIS A 132 11.55 -5.87 24.00
C HIS A 132 11.16 -5.89 22.51
N GLU A 133 12.14 -5.64 21.65
CA GLU A 133 12.01 -5.55 20.20
C GLU A 133 12.42 -6.86 19.52
N ASN A 134 11.70 -7.33 18.50
CA ASN A 134 11.91 -8.66 17.89
C ASN A 134 12.58 -8.62 16.51
N GLY A 135 13.41 -9.63 16.20
CA GLY A 135 14.47 -9.62 15.17
C GLY A 135 14.13 -9.52 13.67
N THR A 136 13.03 -8.89 13.25
CA THR A 136 12.84 -8.52 11.84
C THR A 136 13.62 -7.25 11.49
N TRP A 137 14.28 -7.26 10.34
CA TRP A 137 15.12 -6.17 9.81
C TRP A 137 14.41 -5.37 8.72
N ALA A 138 13.09 -5.51 8.59
CA ALA A 138 12.33 -4.73 7.64
C ALA A 138 12.23 -3.26 8.07
N GLY A 139 12.32 -2.35 7.10
CA GLY A 139 12.50 -0.92 7.31
C GLY A 139 11.38 -0.24 8.08
N ASN A 140 10.13 -0.66 7.89
CA ASN A 140 8.99 -0.20 8.67
C ASN A 140 9.11 -0.57 10.15
N TRP A 141 9.54 -1.79 10.46
CA TRP A 141 9.75 -2.24 11.84
C TRP A 141 10.91 -1.53 12.51
N LEU A 142 12.04 -1.39 11.80
CA LEU A 142 13.21 -0.64 12.29
C LEU A 142 12.83 0.81 12.60
N THR A 143 12.07 1.45 11.72
CA THR A 143 11.62 2.84 11.92
C THR A 143 10.68 2.92 13.12
N MET A 144 9.71 2.02 13.25
CA MET A 144 8.77 2.03 14.39
C MET A 144 9.49 1.87 15.73
N ARG A 145 10.48 0.98 15.81
CA ARG A 145 11.32 0.81 16.99
C ARG A 145 12.09 2.08 17.33
N GLN A 146 12.72 2.71 16.34
CA GLN A 146 13.40 3.98 16.53
C GLN A 146 12.45 5.06 17.07
N VAL A 147 11.21 5.12 16.58
CA VAL A 147 10.18 6.00 17.14
C VAL A 147 9.89 5.64 18.59
N ASN A 148 9.56 4.38 18.89
CA ASN A 148 9.24 3.90 20.23
C ASN A 148 10.38 4.20 21.23
N SER A 149 11.63 3.89 20.87
CA SER A 149 12.82 4.20 21.67
C SER A 149 12.97 5.71 21.91
N THR A 150 12.61 6.55 20.93
CA THR A 150 12.67 8.01 21.07
C THR A 150 11.55 8.52 21.98
N LEU A 151 10.32 8.04 21.83
CA LEU A 151 9.21 8.44 22.67
C LEU A 151 9.41 7.98 24.12
N ARG A 152 9.93 6.76 24.33
CA ARG A 152 10.32 6.28 25.68
C ARG A 152 11.31 7.22 26.35
N ARG A 153 12.36 7.64 25.64
CA ARG A 153 13.34 8.61 26.17
C ARG A 153 12.70 9.95 26.51
N ARG A 154 11.82 10.47 25.63
CA ARG A 154 11.08 11.73 25.89
C ARG A 154 10.20 11.62 27.14
N LEU A 155 9.61 10.45 27.39
CA LEU A 155 8.75 10.18 28.54
C LEU A 155 9.54 9.79 29.81
N GLY A 156 10.88 9.76 29.76
CA GLY A 156 11.71 9.32 30.90
C GLY A 156 11.57 7.83 31.24
N LEU A 157 11.03 7.03 30.32
CA LEU A 157 10.83 5.60 30.51
C LEU A 157 12.12 4.82 30.24
N ARG A 158 12.27 3.67 30.90
CA ARG A 158 13.37 2.75 30.62
C ARG A 158 13.38 2.36 29.14
N ASN A 159 14.55 2.48 28.53
CA ASN A 159 14.81 2.09 27.17
C ASN A 159 15.92 1.02 27.18
N ARG A 160 15.52 -0.25 27.18
CA ARG A 160 16.44 -1.39 27.17
C ARG A 160 16.87 -1.80 25.75
N SER A 161 16.26 -1.24 24.71
CA SER A 161 16.21 -1.89 23.40
C SER A 161 17.22 -1.46 22.36
N TRP A 162 18.09 -0.47 22.63
CA TRP A 162 18.73 0.20 21.50
C TRP A 162 20.27 0.10 21.48
N ARG A 163 20.78 -0.89 20.74
CA ARG A 163 22.16 -0.91 20.22
C ARG A 163 22.20 -0.23 18.85
N LEU A 164 22.05 1.09 18.86
CA LEU A 164 22.07 2.10 17.78
C LEU A 164 22.81 1.78 16.45
N GLY A 165 23.97 1.12 16.51
CA GLY A 165 24.97 1.22 15.43
C GLY A 165 24.54 0.56 14.11
N PRO A 166 24.37 -0.77 14.07
CA PRO A 166 24.05 -1.48 12.82
C PRO A 166 22.66 -1.13 12.27
N GLU A 167 21.68 -0.86 13.13
CA GLU A 167 20.30 -0.56 12.75
C GLU A 167 20.16 0.82 12.10
N VAL A 168 20.90 1.83 12.56
CA VAL A 168 20.93 3.14 11.90
C VAL A 168 21.57 3.04 10.52
N LEU A 169 22.65 2.27 10.37
CA LEU A 169 23.26 2.04 9.06
C LEU A 169 22.29 1.33 8.10
N LEU A 170 21.54 0.35 8.59
CA LEU A 170 20.53 -0.33 7.78
C LEU A 170 19.36 0.59 7.44
N TRP A 171 18.89 1.39 8.40
CA TRP A 171 17.85 2.40 8.19
C TRP A 171 18.26 3.39 7.09
N GLN A 172 19.52 3.84 7.09
CA GLN A 172 20.04 4.70 6.03
C GLN A 172 20.03 4.04 4.65
N ARG A 173 20.17 2.72 4.57
CA ARG A 173 20.13 1.95 3.30
C ARG A 173 18.72 1.72 2.76
N LEU A 174 17.67 2.04 3.54
CA LEU A 174 16.28 1.95 3.08
C LEU A 174 15.94 3.04 2.06
N PHE A 175 16.62 4.19 2.14
CA PHE A 175 16.30 5.37 1.33
C PHE A 175 17.08 5.39 0.02
N ARG A 176 16.37 5.57 -1.08
CA ARG A 176 16.92 5.70 -2.43
C ARG A 176 17.13 7.16 -2.80
N ARG A 177 17.98 7.41 -3.81
CA ARG A 177 18.28 8.79 -4.24
C ARG A 177 17.08 9.47 -4.90
N ASP A 178 16.16 8.68 -5.44
CA ASP A 178 14.90 9.15 -6.03
C ASP A 178 13.74 9.27 -5.04
N GLY A 179 14.03 9.16 -3.73
CA GLY A 179 13.04 9.27 -2.67
C GLY A 179 12.32 7.95 -2.33
N GLY A 180 12.48 6.89 -3.12
CA GLY A 180 11.93 5.58 -2.80
C GLY A 180 12.41 5.06 -1.44
N ILE A 181 11.53 4.35 -0.73
CA ILE A 181 11.86 3.71 0.56
C ILE A 181 11.58 2.22 0.45
N ASP A 182 12.60 1.44 0.78
CA ASP A 182 12.55 -0.01 0.76
C ASP A 182 12.00 -0.55 2.09
N GLU A 183 11.17 -1.59 2.01
CA GLU A 183 10.88 -2.46 3.16
C GLU A 183 12.12 -3.31 3.47
N PHE A 184 12.74 -3.86 2.43
CA PHE A 184 14.00 -4.58 2.53
C PHE A 184 14.95 -4.04 1.46
N PRO A 185 16.15 -3.55 1.83
CA PRO A 185 17.08 -2.93 0.87
C PRO A 185 17.29 -3.80 -0.38
N GLY A 186 16.87 -3.29 -1.53
CA GLY A 186 17.03 -3.87 -2.85
C GLY A 186 16.14 -5.06 -3.15
N ARG A 187 15.09 -5.26 -2.35
CA ARG A 187 14.25 -6.46 -2.43
C ARG A 187 12.76 -6.17 -2.51
N SER A 188 12.26 -5.16 -1.80
CA SER A 188 10.82 -4.86 -1.72
C SER A 188 10.56 -3.40 -1.42
N ARG A 189 9.59 -2.80 -2.12
CA ARG A 189 9.29 -1.37 -2.04
C ARG A 189 7.79 -1.08 -2.14
N PRO A 190 6.94 -1.69 -1.30
CA PRO A 190 5.49 -1.48 -1.36
C PRO A 190 5.13 -0.07 -0.87
N LEU A 191 4.16 0.56 -1.54
CA LEU A 191 3.78 1.94 -1.23
C LEU A 191 3.16 2.10 0.17
N GLN A 192 2.46 1.08 0.67
CA GLN A 192 1.94 1.11 2.04
C GLN A 192 3.03 1.26 3.11
N TYR A 193 4.17 0.59 2.96
CA TYR A 193 5.26 0.70 3.94
C TYR A 193 6.09 1.95 3.72
N HIS A 194 6.17 2.44 2.48
CA HIS A 194 6.72 3.75 2.19
C HIS A 194 5.93 4.85 2.92
N ALA A 195 4.60 4.88 2.79
CA ALA A 195 3.73 5.80 3.51
C ALA A 195 3.87 5.64 5.04
N TYR A 196 3.92 4.40 5.54
CA TYR A 196 4.06 4.14 6.98
C TYR A 196 5.40 4.61 7.55
N VAL A 197 6.53 4.40 6.86
CA VAL A 197 7.84 4.90 7.29
C VAL A 197 7.86 6.43 7.35
N LEU A 198 7.31 7.11 6.34
CA LEU A 198 7.19 8.57 6.35
C LEU A 198 6.29 9.05 7.50
N ALA A 199 5.17 8.38 7.74
CA ALA A 199 4.26 8.68 8.84
C ALA A 199 4.95 8.57 10.20
N LEU A 200 5.75 7.51 10.41
CA LEU A 200 6.55 7.32 11.63
C LEU A 200 7.64 8.40 11.79
N MET A 201 8.33 8.78 10.72
CA MET A 201 9.32 9.86 10.74
C MET A 201 8.68 11.19 11.16
N LEU A 202 7.55 11.55 10.54
CA LEU A 202 6.79 12.75 10.89
C LEU A 202 6.26 12.67 12.31
N ARG A 203 5.70 11.53 12.72
CA ARG A 203 5.15 11.35 14.06
C ARG A 203 6.23 11.53 15.13
N ARG A 204 7.42 10.98 14.92
CA ARG A 204 8.57 11.20 15.80
C ARG A 204 8.89 12.69 15.88
N PHE A 205 8.95 13.38 14.76
CA PHE A 205 9.26 14.81 14.72
C PHE A 205 8.20 15.65 15.43
N VAL A 206 6.90 15.45 15.16
CA VAL A 206 5.82 16.17 15.84
C VAL A 206 5.84 15.88 17.34
N ALA A 207 6.06 14.62 17.71
CA ALA A 207 6.13 14.22 19.10
C ALA A 207 7.32 14.84 19.82
N THR A 208 8.47 15.06 19.17
CA THR A 208 9.66 15.61 19.84
C THR A 208 9.80 17.12 19.73
N GLY A 209 9.29 17.72 18.65
CA GLY A 209 9.61 19.08 18.23
C GLY A 209 11.08 19.28 17.80
N ASP A 210 11.85 18.19 17.72
CA ASP A 210 13.29 18.24 17.50
C ASP A 210 13.63 18.04 16.02
N LEU A 211 13.93 19.13 15.32
CA LEU A 211 14.35 19.12 13.92
C LEU A 211 15.65 18.33 13.70
N SER A 212 16.57 18.29 14.67
CA SER A 212 17.83 17.55 14.52
C SER A 212 17.62 16.04 14.44
N SER A 213 16.46 15.57 14.91
CA SER A 213 16.04 14.17 14.84
C SER A 213 15.46 13.77 13.48
N LEU A 214 15.15 14.75 12.61
CA LEU A 214 14.51 14.57 11.33
C LEU A 214 15.51 14.75 10.18
N ASP A 215 15.62 13.72 9.34
CA ASP A 215 16.29 13.86 8.05
C ASP A 215 15.32 14.54 7.07
N GLU A 216 15.27 15.89 7.11
CA GLU A 216 14.38 16.71 6.29
C GLU A 216 14.50 16.38 4.80
N ARG A 217 15.72 16.10 4.32
CA ARG A 217 15.96 15.76 2.93
C ARG A 217 15.21 14.49 2.54
N ARG A 218 15.45 13.41 3.28
CA ARG A 218 14.84 12.11 2.98
C ARG A 218 13.32 12.13 3.15
N LEU A 219 12.83 12.90 4.13
CA LEU A 219 11.40 13.10 4.28
C LEU A 219 10.81 13.79 3.03
N HIS A 220 11.38 14.90 2.58
CA HIS A 220 10.91 15.61 1.38
C HIS A 220 11.01 14.73 0.12
N ASP A 221 12.16 14.09 -0.11
CA ASP A 221 12.37 13.22 -1.27
C ASP A 221 11.34 12.07 -1.26
N GLY A 222 11.08 11.47 -0.08
CA GLY A 222 10.06 10.44 0.07
C GLY A 222 8.62 10.95 -0.12
N VAL A 223 8.28 12.12 0.41
CA VAL A 223 6.95 12.71 0.17
C VAL A 223 6.76 13.04 -1.31
N GLY A 224 7.80 13.55 -2.00
CA GLY A 224 7.77 13.78 -3.45
C GLY A 224 7.55 12.48 -4.23
N PHE A 225 8.22 11.40 -3.83
CA PHE A 225 8.01 10.06 -4.39
C PHE A 225 6.55 9.59 -4.20
N LEU A 226 5.99 9.76 -3.01
CA LEU A 226 4.60 9.41 -2.68
C LEU A 226 3.58 10.26 -3.47
N LEU A 227 3.78 11.58 -3.57
CA LEU A 227 2.96 12.48 -4.39
C LEU A 227 2.98 12.06 -5.86
N GLY A 228 4.13 11.60 -6.36
CA GLY A 228 4.30 11.03 -7.69
C GLY A 228 3.35 9.87 -7.99
N HIS A 229 2.89 9.14 -6.98
CA HIS A 229 1.99 8.00 -7.12
C HIS A 229 0.50 8.31 -6.92
N VAL A 230 0.10 9.54 -6.56
CA VAL A 230 -1.33 9.86 -6.35
C VAL A 230 -2.00 10.17 -7.69
N ASP A 231 -2.88 9.31 -8.19
CA ASP A 231 -3.59 9.53 -9.45
C ASP A 231 -4.61 10.68 -9.37
N ALA A 232 -5.27 11.00 -10.50
CA ALA A 232 -6.29 12.05 -10.56
C ALA A 232 -7.53 11.75 -9.70
N CYS A 233 -7.81 10.46 -9.47
CA CYS A 233 -8.91 9.99 -8.64
C CYS A 233 -8.51 9.83 -7.16
N GLY A 234 -7.25 10.05 -6.79
CA GLY A 234 -6.71 9.87 -5.44
C GLY A 234 -6.14 8.49 -5.12
N ARG A 235 -5.99 7.57 -6.09
CA ARG A 235 -5.44 6.21 -5.84
C ARG A 235 -3.93 6.32 -5.77
N ALA A 236 -3.32 5.73 -4.75
CA ALA A 236 -1.87 5.78 -4.57
C ALA A 236 -1.25 4.47 -4.08
N ASN A 237 -1.97 3.68 -3.26
CA ASN A 237 -1.43 2.44 -2.69
C ASN A 237 -1.54 1.24 -3.65
N TYR A 238 -1.04 1.33 -4.88
CA TYR A 238 -1.24 0.31 -5.91
C TYR A 238 0.00 -0.54 -6.23
N ARG A 239 1.14 -0.33 -5.56
CA ARG A 239 2.42 -0.98 -5.89
C ARG A 239 2.97 -1.81 -4.73
N GLY A 240 3.50 -2.98 -5.08
CA GLY A 240 4.08 -3.97 -4.15
C GLY A 240 3.04 -4.73 -3.33
N ARG A 241 3.50 -5.50 -2.34
CA ARG A 241 2.61 -6.27 -1.47
C ARG A 241 1.60 -5.37 -0.74
N GLY A 242 0.35 -5.84 -0.67
CA GLY A 242 -0.72 -5.17 0.08
C GLY A 242 -1.28 -3.94 -0.62
N GLN A 243 -1.45 -4.05 -1.94
CA GLN A 243 -2.10 -3.04 -2.75
C GLN A 243 -3.52 -2.80 -2.25
N TYR A 244 -3.92 -1.53 -2.24
CA TYR A 244 -5.19 -1.04 -1.74
C TYR A 244 -5.54 -1.59 -0.35
N GLN A 245 -4.55 -1.92 0.48
CA GLN A 245 -4.81 -2.25 1.87
C GLN A 245 -5.07 -0.99 2.68
N LEU A 246 -6.05 -1.08 3.57
CA LEU A 246 -6.45 -0.01 4.49
C LEU A 246 -5.28 0.47 5.37
N PHE A 247 -4.33 -0.41 5.68
CA PHE A 247 -3.11 -0.08 6.45
C PHE A 247 -2.31 1.10 5.86
N GLY A 248 -2.07 1.08 4.55
CA GLY A 248 -1.30 2.15 3.89
C GLY A 248 -2.08 3.47 3.77
N GLU A 249 -3.40 3.38 3.71
CA GLU A 249 -4.31 4.51 3.46
C GLU A 249 -4.30 5.53 4.62
N GLY A 250 -4.48 5.07 5.86
CA GLY A 250 -4.45 5.96 7.03
C GLY A 250 -3.10 6.67 7.19
N CYS A 251 -1.99 5.97 6.95
CA CYS A 251 -0.65 6.54 7.00
C CYS A 251 -0.41 7.58 5.90
N LEU A 252 -0.88 7.30 4.68
CA LEU A 252 -0.82 8.21 3.55
C LEU A 252 -1.56 9.53 3.85
N ARG A 253 -2.79 9.43 4.37
CA ARG A 253 -3.59 10.60 4.79
C ARG A 253 -2.86 11.40 5.87
N TYR A 254 -2.29 10.71 6.87
CA TYR A 254 -1.48 11.36 7.91
C TYR A 254 -0.32 12.16 7.33
N VAL A 255 0.51 11.54 6.49
CA VAL A 255 1.67 12.20 5.88
C VAL A 255 1.24 13.45 5.12
N LEU A 256 0.24 13.35 4.26
CA LEU A 256 -0.21 14.48 3.44
C LEU A 256 -0.84 15.61 4.26
N ALA A 257 -1.65 15.28 5.26
CA ALA A 257 -2.27 16.27 6.14
C ALA A 257 -1.22 17.03 6.96
N VAL A 258 -0.28 16.31 7.56
CA VAL A 258 0.79 16.90 8.37
C VAL A 258 1.74 17.72 7.52
N MET A 259 2.13 17.24 6.34
CA MET A 259 3.00 17.99 5.41
C MET A 259 2.31 19.24 4.84
N ALA A 260 1.02 19.15 4.52
CA ALA A 260 0.24 20.32 4.09
C ALA A 260 0.18 21.39 5.19
N ALA A 261 0.02 20.99 6.47
CA ALA A 261 -0.01 21.92 7.59
C ALA A 261 1.37 22.53 7.91
N TRP A 262 2.46 21.79 7.70
CA TRP A 262 3.80 22.18 8.12
C TRP A 262 4.56 23.05 7.11
N HIS A 263 4.29 22.92 5.80
CA HIS A 263 5.05 23.66 4.79
C HIS A 263 4.72 25.15 4.73
N GLU A 264 5.75 26.00 4.73
CA GLU A 264 5.65 27.45 4.49
C GLU A 264 5.29 27.78 3.04
N ARG A 265 5.89 27.08 2.08
CA ARG A 265 5.71 27.39 0.66
C ARG A 265 4.33 26.95 0.18
N ALA A 266 3.65 27.87 -0.52
CA ALA A 266 2.31 27.63 -1.04
C ALA A 266 2.24 26.48 -2.06
N ASP A 267 3.30 26.26 -2.84
CA ASP A 267 3.39 25.18 -3.82
C ASP A 267 3.43 23.79 -3.17
N ALA A 268 4.32 23.58 -2.20
CA ALA A 268 4.44 22.34 -1.41
C ALA A 268 3.14 22.00 -0.68
N ARG A 269 2.61 23.02 0.01
CA ARG A 269 1.35 22.94 0.74
C ARG A 269 0.20 22.58 -0.20
N GLY A 270 0.13 23.27 -1.34
CA GLY A 270 -0.86 23.04 -2.38
C GLY A 270 -0.83 21.61 -2.91
N ALA A 271 0.35 21.09 -3.26
CA ALA A 271 0.49 19.73 -3.78
C ALA A 271 0.05 18.66 -2.76
N CYS A 272 0.43 18.79 -1.49
CA CYS A 272 0.02 17.86 -0.45
C CYS A 272 -1.49 17.97 -0.15
N ALA A 273 -2.03 19.19 -0.08
CA ALA A 273 -3.45 19.43 0.17
C ALA A 273 -4.33 18.93 -0.99
N GLU A 274 -3.90 19.12 -2.23
CA GLU A 274 -4.59 18.64 -3.42
C GLU A 274 -4.58 17.10 -3.46
N ALA A 275 -3.43 16.48 -3.24
CA ALA A 275 -3.33 15.02 -3.16
C ALA A 275 -4.24 14.45 -2.05
N LEU A 276 -4.22 15.07 -0.87
CA LEU A 276 -5.09 14.69 0.25
C LEU A 276 -6.57 14.81 -0.11
N ALA A 277 -6.98 15.90 -0.76
CA ALA A 277 -8.36 16.10 -1.18
C ALA A 277 -8.83 15.03 -2.18
N ARG A 278 -7.97 14.65 -3.13
CA ARG A 278 -8.27 13.55 -4.08
C ARG A 278 -8.44 12.22 -3.35
N ILE A 279 -7.53 11.90 -2.43
CA ILE A 279 -7.59 10.67 -1.62
C ILE A 279 -8.84 10.64 -0.74
N GLN A 280 -9.23 11.78 -0.17
CA GLN A 280 -10.44 11.89 0.65
C GLN A 280 -11.73 11.81 -0.15
N GLY A 281 -11.73 12.28 -1.39
CA GLY A 281 -12.84 12.09 -2.34
C GLY A 281 -13.08 10.62 -2.71
N GLN A 282 -12.16 9.71 -2.36
CA GLN A 282 -12.38 8.29 -2.58
C GLN A 282 -13.34 7.69 -1.56
N VAL A 283 -14.38 7.05 -2.07
CA VAL A 283 -15.22 6.15 -1.26
C VAL A 283 -14.46 4.83 -1.12
N TRP A 284 -13.94 4.58 0.08
CA TRP A 284 -13.41 3.27 0.42
C TRP A 284 -14.58 2.28 0.62
N PRO A 285 -14.54 1.06 0.07
CA PRO A 285 -15.65 0.12 0.20
C PRO A 285 -15.96 -0.18 1.67
N GLU A 286 -17.25 -0.12 1.99
CA GLU A 286 -17.78 -0.48 3.30
C GLU A 286 -18.44 -1.86 3.26
N ARG A 287 -18.26 -2.60 4.35
CA ARG A 287 -18.90 -3.90 4.57
C ARG A 287 -20.30 -3.71 5.15
N PRO A 288 -21.17 -4.75 5.10
CA PRO A 288 -22.50 -4.69 5.71
C PRO A 288 -22.50 -4.42 7.22
N ASP A 289 -21.40 -4.74 7.91
CA ASP A 289 -21.20 -4.47 9.34
C ASP A 289 -20.69 -3.04 9.63
N GLY A 290 -20.61 -2.18 8.59
CA GLY A 290 -20.17 -0.79 8.70
C GLY A 290 -18.66 -0.61 8.85
N LEU A 291 -17.86 -1.69 8.81
CA LEU A 291 -16.40 -1.61 8.81
C LEU A 291 -15.87 -1.39 7.38
N LEU A 292 -14.72 -0.73 7.27
CA LEU A 292 -14.03 -0.59 5.99
C LEU A 292 -13.50 -1.96 5.53
N ALA A 293 -13.62 -2.23 4.23
CA ALA A 293 -13.01 -3.41 3.63
C ALA A 293 -11.48 -3.38 3.83
N LEU A 294 -10.89 -4.55 4.09
CA LEU A 294 -9.44 -4.69 4.22
C LEU A 294 -8.71 -4.20 2.97
N VAL A 295 -9.23 -4.61 1.81
CA VAL A 295 -8.71 -4.27 0.49
C VAL A 295 -9.74 -3.43 -0.24
N GLY A 296 -9.37 -2.25 -0.70
CA GLY A 296 -10.26 -1.29 -1.38
C GLY A 296 -10.76 -1.74 -2.76
N THR A 297 -10.38 -2.95 -3.21
CA THR A 297 -10.87 -3.60 -4.43
C THR A 297 -11.78 -4.80 -4.15
N ASP A 298 -12.23 -4.99 -2.90
CA ASP A 298 -13.18 -6.04 -2.51
C ASP A 298 -14.57 -5.42 -2.29
N PRO A 299 -15.36 -5.19 -3.36
CA PRO A 299 -16.65 -4.48 -3.28
C PRO A 299 -17.76 -5.33 -2.66
N ALA A 300 -17.61 -6.65 -2.58
CA ALA A 300 -18.65 -7.52 -2.06
C ALA A 300 -18.57 -7.68 -0.53
N GLY A 301 -17.43 -7.33 0.08
CA GLY A 301 -17.19 -7.56 1.51
C GLY A 301 -17.42 -9.02 1.92
N GLU A 302 -17.37 -9.94 0.94
CA GLU A 302 -17.69 -11.36 1.14
C GLU A 302 -16.82 -11.86 2.27
N ARG A 303 -17.46 -12.31 3.36
CA ARG A 303 -16.75 -12.96 4.46
C ARG A 303 -16.12 -14.21 3.86
N ARG A 304 -14.80 -14.22 3.67
CA ARG A 304 -14.05 -15.38 3.18
C ARG A 304 -13.89 -16.46 4.25
N GLY A 305 -14.61 -16.33 5.37
CA GLY A 305 -14.77 -17.37 6.39
C GLY A 305 -13.45 -17.84 6.98
N SER A 306 -12.65 -16.91 7.50
CA SER A 306 -11.41 -17.27 8.20
C SER A 306 -11.01 -16.25 9.26
N HIS A 307 -10.26 -16.72 10.26
CA HIS A 307 -9.46 -15.91 11.19
C HIS A 307 -8.79 -14.72 10.49
N TYR A 308 -8.29 -14.90 9.26
CA TYR A 308 -7.62 -13.84 8.51
C TYR A 308 -8.51 -12.61 8.28
N ASP A 309 -9.76 -12.79 7.89
CA ASP A 309 -10.67 -11.69 7.57
C ASP A 309 -11.13 -10.95 8.82
N TYR A 310 -11.59 -11.69 9.82
CA TYR A 310 -12.11 -11.11 11.05
C TYR A 310 -11.01 -10.39 11.85
N HIS A 311 -9.84 -11.02 11.91
CA HIS A 311 -8.70 -10.53 12.65
C HIS A 311 -8.10 -9.27 12.00
N HIS A 312 -7.87 -9.28 10.69
CA HIS A 312 -7.20 -8.16 10.03
C HIS A 312 -8.15 -6.99 9.76
N VAL A 313 -9.45 -7.23 9.57
CA VAL A 313 -10.44 -6.14 9.40
C VAL A 313 -10.50 -5.28 10.66
N THR A 314 -10.62 -5.88 11.85
CA THR A 314 -10.72 -5.11 13.10
C THR A 314 -9.42 -4.38 13.45
N VAL A 315 -8.27 -5.04 13.26
CA VAL A 315 -6.94 -4.44 13.47
C VAL A 315 -6.69 -3.26 12.55
N TYR A 316 -6.92 -3.41 11.25
CA TYR A 316 -6.61 -2.34 10.31
C TYR A 316 -7.63 -1.20 10.34
N ASN A 317 -8.89 -1.46 10.71
CA ASN A 317 -9.85 -0.38 10.98
C ASN A 317 -9.46 0.43 12.22
N ALA A 318 -9.04 -0.22 13.31
CA ALA A 318 -8.54 0.47 14.51
C ALA A 318 -7.28 1.29 14.21
N PHE A 319 -6.35 0.70 13.45
CA PHE A 319 -5.11 1.33 13.02
C PHE A 319 -5.38 2.55 12.13
N ASP A 320 -6.20 2.41 11.09
CA ASP A 320 -6.55 3.48 10.16
C ASP A 320 -7.26 4.64 10.88
N LEU A 321 -8.23 4.34 11.74
CA LEU A 321 -8.91 5.33 12.58
C LEU A 321 -7.92 6.11 13.46
N ALA A 322 -7.01 5.42 14.13
CA ALA A 322 -6.00 6.05 14.98
C ALA A 322 -5.08 6.98 14.17
N TRP A 323 -4.64 6.57 12.97
CA TRP A 323 -3.80 7.41 12.10
C TRP A 323 -4.53 8.62 11.53
N ARG A 324 -5.82 8.51 11.20
CA ARG A 324 -6.65 9.65 10.77
C ARG A 324 -6.86 10.65 11.89
N LEU A 325 -7.12 10.17 13.11
CA LEU A 325 -7.21 11.04 14.29
C LEU A 325 -5.86 11.69 14.62
N LEU A 326 -4.76 10.95 14.49
CA LEU A 326 -3.41 11.53 14.58
C LEU A 326 -3.19 12.60 13.51
N ALA A 327 -3.71 12.41 12.29
CA ALA A 327 -3.58 13.39 11.21
C ALA A 327 -4.25 14.72 11.59
N LEU A 328 -5.47 14.66 12.14
CA LEU A 328 -6.20 15.83 12.66
C LEU A 328 -5.44 16.52 13.79
N HIS A 329 -5.00 15.74 14.78
CA HIS A 329 -4.31 16.25 15.96
C HIS A 329 -2.94 16.86 15.61
N ASP A 330 -2.13 16.13 14.87
CA ASP A 330 -0.76 16.52 14.56
C ASP A 330 -0.71 17.63 13.51
N ALA A 331 -1.68 17.75 12.59
CA ALA A 331 -1.77 18.90 11.69
C ALA A 331 -1.95 20.23 12.45
N ARG A 332 -2.69 20.22 13.58
CA ARG A 332 -2.81 21.40 14.46
C ARG A 332 -1.50 21.67 15.21
N THR A 333 -0.85 20.61 15.69
CA THR A 333 0.38 20.70 16.48
C THR A 333 1.59 21.14 15.63
N ILE A 334 1.74 20.58 14.43
CA ILE A 334 2.89 20.83 13.57
C ILE A 334 2.86 22.25 12.99
N ALA A 335 1.69 22.86 12.86
CA ALA A 335 1.53 24.23 12.37
C ALA A 335 2.21 25.27 13.28
N SER A 336 2.44 24.97 14.56
CA SER A 336 3.21 25.82 15.46
C SER A 336 4.71 25.52 15.48
N LEU A 337 5.15 24.43 14.84
CA LEU A 337 6.56 24.07 14.75
C LEU A 337 7.24 24.81 13.60
N ARG A 338 8.54 25.00 13.74
CA ARG A 338 9.33 25.69 12.72
C ARG A 338 9.28 24.89 11.40
N PRO A 339 8.93 25.54 10.28
CA PRO A 339 8.83 24.91 8.96
C PRO A 339 10.21 24.62 8.37
N PRO A 340 10.28 23.66 7.42
CA PRO A 340 11.54 23.27 6.80
C PRO A 340 12.03 24.37 5.85
N ARG A 341 13.35 24.60 5.80
CA ARG A 341 13.98 25.60 4.91
C ARG A 341 14.20 25.09 3.48
N ARG A 342 13.93 23.82 3.21
CA ARG A 342 14.23 23.15 1.93
C ARG A 342 13.15 23.38 0.88
N PRO A 343 13.50 23.24 -0.42
CA PRO A 343 12.52 23.28 -1.49
C PRO A 343 11.41 22.24 -1.29
N ALA A 344 10.22 22.61 -1.75
CA ALA A 344 9.00 21.81 -1.74
C ALA A 344 9.24 20.40 -2.29
N PRO A 345 8.65 19.34 -1.69
CA PRO A 345 8.52 18.07 -2.40
C PRO A 345 7.62 18.29 -3.62
N GLY A 346 8.20 18.23 -4.82
CA GLY A 346 7.44 18.12 -6.06
C GLY A 346 7.08 16.65 -6.33
N PRO A 347 5.98 16.36 -7.05
CA PRO A 347 5.67 14.99 -7.43
C PRO A 347 6.80 14.42 -8.27
N ALA A 348 7.37 13.29 -7.84
CA ALA A 348 8.34 12.57 -8.62
C ALA A 348 7.70 12.14 -9.95
N ALA A 349 8.40 12.42 -11.06
CA ALA A 349 7.96 12.08 -12.41
C ALA A 349 9.16 11.73 -13.28
N GLY A 350 8.89 11.01 -14.37
CA GLY A 350 9.89 10.45 -15.26
C GLY A 350 10.47 9.14 -14.75
N LEU A 351 11.71 8.86 -15.15
CA LEU A 351 12.43 7.64 -14.81
C LEU A 351 13.09 7.77 -13.42
N LEU A 352 12.55 7.05 -12.45
CA LEU A 352 13.09 6.88 -11.10
C LEU A 352 14.07 5.69 -11.14
N ALA A 353 15.31 5.97 -11.54
CA ALA A 353 16.28 4.95 -11.93
C ALA A 353 16.68 4.01 -10.77
N ASP A 354 16.91 4.54 -9.57
CA ASP A 354 17.28 3.73 -8.39
C ASP A 354 16.14 2.79 -7.99
N SER A 355 14.91 3.28 -8.14
CA SER A 355 13.68 2.55 -7.92
C SER A 355 13.28 1.69 -9.11
N GLY A 356 13.88 1.78 -10.29
CA GLY A 356 13.42 1.05 -11.47
C GLY A 356 11.92 1.27 -11.75
N ILE A 357 11.41 2.49 -11.54
CA ILE A 357 10.02 2.87 -11.83
C ILE A 357 10.05 3.98 -12.87
N TRP A 358 9.10 3.95 -13.79
CA TRP A 358 8.75 5.09 -14.60
C TRP A 358 7.35 5.57 -14.20
N LEU A 359 7.27 6.84 -13.79
CA LEU A 359 6.03 7.54 -13.50
C LEU A 359 5.82 8.60 -14.56
N HIS A 360 4.73 8.50 -15.33
CA HIS A 360 4.41 9.48 -16.34
C HIS A 360 3.06 10.11 -16.09
N ARG A 361 3.04 11.44 -16.15
CA ARG A 361 1.82 12.24 -16.02
C ARG A 361 1.63 13.05 -17.29
N ALA A 362 0.45 12.92 -17.89
CA ALA A 362 0.06 13.69 -19.06
C ALA A 362 -1.42 14.09 -18.92
N GLY A 363 -1.68 15.33 -18.51
CA GLY A 363 -3.04 15.76 -18.16
C GLY A 363 -3.62 14.92 -17.02
N PRO A 364 -4.83 14.32 -17.19
CA PRO A 364 -5.46 13.48 -16.17
C PRO A 364 -4.83 12.08 -16.04
N TRP A 365 -3.93 11.70 -16.94
CA TRP A 365 -3.34 10.38 -16.97
C TRP A 365 -2.18 10.23 -15.98
N LEU A 366 -2.16 9.12 -15.24
CA LEU A 366 -1.01 8.63 -14.51
C LEU A 366 -0.70 7.20 -14.95
N VAL A 367 0.51 7.01 -15.48
CA VAL A 367 1.03 5.69 -15.85
C VAL A 367 2.23 5.36 -14.98
N ALA A 368 2.16 4.21 -14.31
CA ALA A 368 3.26 3.67 -13.52
C ALA A 368 3.70 2.33 -14.10
N LEU A 369 4.97 2.24 -14.50
CA LEU A 369 5.60 1.02 -14.99
C LEU A 369 6.81 0.69 -14.10
N ALA A 370 6.92 -0.54 -13.63
CA ALA A 370 8.09 -1.02 -12.91
C ALA A 370 8.90 -2.00 -13.77
N ALA A 371 10.23 -1.96 -13.62
CA ALA A 371 11.13 -2.99 -14.13
C ALA A 371 11.09 -4.29 -13.29
N GLY A 372 10.42 -4.24 -12.15
CA GLY A 372 10.28 -5.33 -11.21
C GLY A 372 11.45 -5.49 -10.23
N GLU A 373 11.26 -6.37 -9.26
CA GLU A 373 12.17 -6.76 -8.18
C GLU A 373 12.26 -8.30 -8.11
N GLU A 374 13.42 -8.81 -7.68
CA GLU A 374 13.72 -10.25 -7.73
C GLU A 374 12.93 -11.08 -6.70
N MET A 375 12.46 -10.47 -5.60
CA MET A 375 12.03 -11.22 -4.41
C MET A 375 10.53 -11.42 -4.25
N PHE A 376 9.70 -10.50 -4.74
CA PHE A 376 8.27 -10.56 -4.50
C PHE A 376 7.51 -10.76 -5.80
N LEU A 377 6.65 -11.79 -5.83
CA LEU A 377 5.70 -12.07 -6.91
C LEU A 377 4.85 -10.85 -7.29
N SER A 378 4.61 -9.95 -6.35
CA SER A 378 3.87 -8.71 -6.55
C SER A 378 4.59 -7.67 -7.40
N ASP A 379 5.90 -7.81 -7.55
CA ASP A 379 6.78 -6.87 -8.21
C ASP A 379 7.64 -7.57 -9.27
N VAL A 380 7.26 -8.73 -9.81
CA VAL A 380 8.10 -9.40 -10.81
C VAL A 380 7.97 -8.75 -12.19
N GLY A 381 9.10 -8.64 -12.91
CA GLY A 381 9.07 -8.36 -14.33
C GLY A 381 8.79 -6.92 -14.75
N LEU A 382 8.62 -6.76 -16.06
CA LEU A 382 8.10 -5.53 -16.66
C LEU A 382 6.59 -5.49 -16.49
N THR A 383 6.13 -4.76 -15.48
CA THR A 383 4.71 -4.74 -15.12
C THR A 383 4.23 -3.31 -15.01
N PHE A 384 3.14 -2.99 -15.70
CA PHE A 384 2.38 -1.79 -15.37
C PHE A 384 1.89 -1.95 -13.93
N CYS A 385 2.23 -1.04 -13.05
CA CYS A 385 1.70 -1.06 -11.70
C CYS A 385 0.31 -0.42 -11.68
N HIS A 386 0.12 0.63 -12.49
CA HIS A 386 -1.09 1.43 -12.49
C HIS A 386 -1.24 2.23 -13.79
N ILE A 387 -2.47 2.33 -14.27
CA ILE A 387 -2.90 3.23 -15.34
C ILE A 387 -4.20 3.88 -14.86
N GLY A 388 -4.09 5.14 -14.43
CA GLY A 388 -5.22 5.99 -14.03
C GLY A 388 -5.48 7.05 -15.08
N GLY A 389 -6.75 7.38 -15.31
CA GLY A 389 -7.18 8.39 -16.28
C GLY A 389 -8.36 9.22 -15.75
N PRO A 390 -8.95 10.09 -16.59
CA PRO A 390 -9.99 11.03 -16.18
C PRO A 390 -11.30 10.35 -15.75
N ARG A 391 -11.55 9.14 -16.25
CA ARG A 391 -12.76 8.34 -15.94
C ARG A 391 -12.54 7.30 -14.84
N GLY A 392 -11.38 7.29 -14.20
CA GLY A 392 -11.02 6.31 -13.16
C GLY A 392 -9.78 5.51 -13.48
N VAL A 393 -9.64 4.40 -12.77
CA VAL A 393 -8.53 3.45 -12.95
C VAL A 393 -8.85 2.53 -14.13
N LEU A 394 -8.03 2.58 -15.18
CA LEU A 394 -8.09 1.60 -16.25
C LEU A 394 -7.43 0.29 -15.84
N PHE A 395 -6.30 0.39 -15.15
CA PHE A 395 -5.52 -0.76 -14.75
C PHE A 395 -4.82 -0.56 -13.42
N THR A 396 -4.81 -1.62 -12.63
CA THR A 396 -3.86 -1.79 -11.54
C THR A 396 -3.54 -3.27 -11.49
N ALA A 397 -2.27 -3.62 -11.67
CA ALA A 397 -1.87 -5.02 -11.62
C ALA A 397 -2.08 -5.56 -10.21
N PRO A 398 -2.78 -6.69 -10.01
CA PRO A 398 -2.81 -7.39 -8.74
C PRO A 398 -1.45 -8.05 -8.54
N GLY A 399 -0.53 -7.30 -7.94
CA GLY A 399 0.68 -7.85 -7.37
C GLY A 399 0.34 -8.49 -6.03
N GLY A 400 -0.36 -9.62 -6.06
CA GLY A 400 -0.69 -10.37 -4.86
C GLY A 400 0.56 -10.95 -4.18
N PRO A 401 0.52 -11.20 -2.87
CA PRO A 401 1.65 -11.74 -2.13
C PRO A 401 2.01 -13.18 -2.54
N HIS A 402 3.24 -13.61 -2.22
CA HIS A 402 3.79 -14.92 -2.56
C HIS A 402 2.99 -16.10 -1.95
N PRO A 403 2.61 -17.15 -2.73
CA PRO A 403 1.74 -18.26 -2.29
C PRO A 403 2.25 -19.01 -1.05
N SER A 404 3.57 -19.19 -0.94
CA SER A 404 4.14 -19.92 0.22
C SER A 404 4.06 -19.16 1.55
N ARG A 405 3.73 -17.87 1.55
CA ARG A 405 3.71 -17.02 2.76
C ARG A 405 2.32 -16.53 3.16
N TYR A 406 1.33 -16.57 2.25
CA TYR A 406 0.02 -15.92 2.46
C TYR A 406 -1.18 -16.79 2.06
N GLY A 407 -0.99 -18.11 2.08
CA GLY A 407 -2.03 -19.09 1.72
C GLY A 407 -2.03 -19.44 0.23
N LYS A 408 -2.71 -20.55 -0.09
CA LYS A 408 -2.81 -21.12 -1.43
C LYS A 408 -3.56 -20.18 -2.38
N MET A 409 -2.88 -19.21 -2.98
CA MET A 409 -3.29 -18.71 -4.28
C MET A 409 -2.78 -19.68 -5.34
N HIS A 410 -3.69 -20.18 -6.17
CA HIS A 410 -3.36 -20.95 -7.36
C HIS A 410 -2.35 -20.16 -8.20
N GLY A 411 -1.12 -20.66 -8.30
CA GLY A 411 0.09 -19.93 -8.70
C GLY A 411 0.16 -19.41 -10.14
N HIS A 412 -0.96 -19.21 -10.82
CA HIS A 412 -1.00 -18.77 -12.22
C HIS A 412 -2.05 -17.69 -12.52
N ASP A 413 -3.12 -17.54 -11.73
CA ASP A 413 -4.25 -16.70 -12.16
C ASP A 413 -3.96 -15.19 -12.10
N GLY A 414 -3.14 -14.73 -11.16
CA GLY A 414 -2.75 -13.31 -11.04
C GLY A 414 -1.79 -12.84 -12.14
N LEU A 415 -0.86 -13.70 -12.57
CA LEU A 415 0.02 -13.46 -13.73
C LEU A 415 -0.79 -13.37 -15.02
N ARG A 416 -1.80 -14.24 -15.16
CA ARG A 416 -2.78 -14.24 -16.25
C ARG A 416 -3.73 -13.03 -16.23
N ALA A 417 -3.86 -12.35 -15.09
CA ALA A 417 -4.67 -11.15 -14.95
C ALA A 417 -3.92 -9.86 -15.33
N ASN A 418 -2.61 -9.92 -15.65
CA ASN A 418 -1.86 -8.77 -16.13
C ASN A 418 -2.24 -8.48 -17.59
N VAL A 419 -3.23 -7.61 -17.76
CA VAL A 419 -3.91 -7.21 -19.00
C VAL A 419 -2.96 -6.66 -20.09
N PHE A 420 -1.73 -6.33 -19.71
CA PHE A 420 -0.78 -5.63 -20.55
C PHE A 420 0.58 -6.34 -20.61
N GLY A 421 0.70 -7.63 -20.28
CA GLY A 421 1.97 -8.37 -20.34
C GLY A 421 1.94 -9.53 -21.32
N PRO A 422 2.85 -9.63 -22.31
CA PRO A 422 3.04 -10.89 -23.02
C PRO A 422 3.60 -11.91 -22.02
N LEU A 423 2.93 -13.05 -21.89
CA LEU A 423 3.42 -14.19 -21.11
C LEU A 423 4.16 -15.15 -22.04
N LEU A 424 5.47 -15.29 -21.87
CA LEU A 424 6.30 -16.23 -22.63
C LEU A 424 6.35 -17.58 -21.93
N VAL A 425 5.45 -18.49 -22.25
CA VAL A 425 5.45 -19.82 -21.62
C VAL A 425 6.45 -20.74 -22.31
N GLY A 426 7.52 -21.08 -21.61
CA GLY A 426 8.50 -22.08 -22.01
C GLY A 426 7.93 -23.51 -21.98
N PRO A 427 8.67 -24.50 -22.51
CA PRO A 427 8.22 -25.89 -22.57
C PRO A 427 7.86 -26.52 -21.21
N ASP A 428 8.46 -26.00 -20.13
CA ASP A 428 8.25 -26.39 -18.74
C ASP A 428 7.12 -25.62 -18.04
N GLY A 429 6.43 -24.73 -18.76
CA GLY A 429 5.38 -23.87 -18.22
C GLY A 429 5.87 -22.56 -17.60
N THR A 430 7.18 -22.26 -17.60
CA THR A 430 7.73 -21.02 -17.03
C THR A 430 7.46 -19.81 -17.95
N GLY A 431 6.89 -18.74 -17.41
CA GLY A 431 6.31 -17.63 -18.18
C GLY A 431 7.07 -16.29 -18.09
N LEU A 432 7.78 -15.77 -19.11
CA LEU A 432 8.29 -14.38 -19.01
C LEU A 432 7.13 -13.37 -18.98
N PRO A 433 7.21 -12.29 -18.19
CA PRO A 433 8.30 -11.99 -17.28
C PRO A 433 8.22 -12.83 -15.98
N HIS A 434 9.08 -13.84 -15.85
CA HIS A 434 9.06 -14.83 -14.77
C HIS A 434 10.08 -14.39 -13.74
N PHE A 435 9.69 -13.70 -12.67
CA PHE A 435 10.58 -13.41 -11.54
C PHE A 435 11.92 -12.75 -11.89
N GLN A 436 11.99 -12.12 -13.06
CA GLN A 436 13.20 -11.49 -13.55
C GLN A 436 13.08 -9.99 -13.42
N ARG A 437 14.14 -9.39 -12.90
CA ARG A 437 14.32 -7.95 -12.92
C ARG A 437 14.63 -7.51 -14.35
N GLY A 438 13.79 -6.64 -14.88
CA GLY A 438 14.03 -5.93 -16.12
C GLY A 438 14.86 -4.66 -15.91
N SER A 439 14.93 -3.86 -16.97
CA SER A 439 15.57 -2.55 -16.99
C SER A 439 14.62 -1.52 -17.61
N LEU A 440 14.72 -0.27 -17.16
CA LEU A 440 14.02 0.87 -17.74
C LEU A 440 15.06 1.87 -18.23
N ARG A 441 14.84 2.42 -19.43
CA ARG A 441 15.63 3.52 -19.99
C ARG A 441 14.71 4.51 -20.68
N ARG A 442 15.04 5.80 -20.61
CA ARG A 442 14.33 6.83 -21.36
C ARG A 442 14.52 6.59 -22.86
N ASP A 443 13.47 6.77 -23.65
CA ASP A 443 13.48 6.62 -25.10
C ASP A 443 12.61 7.72 -25.72
N GLY A 444 13.24 8.86 -26.04
CA GLY A 444 12.56 10.07 -26.48
C GLY A 444 11.58 10.62 -25.43
N ASP A 445 10.32 10.71 -25.83
CA ASP A 445 9.16 11.11 -25.03
C ASP A 445 8.58 9.97 -24.18
N GLY A 446 9.07 8.74 -24.38
CA GLY A 446 8.62 7.54 -23.69
C GLY A 446 9.66 6.88 -22.79
N VAL A 447 9.33 5.68 -22.35
CA VAL A 447 10.25 4.76 -21.67
C VAL A 447 10.33 3.46 -22.44
N ARG A 448 11.55 2.94 -22.58
CA ARG A 448 11.77 1.56 -23.02
C ARG A 448 12.12 0.68 -21.83
N ALA A 449 11.34 -0.37 -21.67
CA ALA A 449 11.53 -1.41 -20.68
C ALA A 449 12.04 -2.68 -21.35
N ARG A 450 12.98 -3.39 -20.73
CA ARG A 450 13.56 -4.63 -21.28
C ARG A 450 13.71 -5.69 -20.22
N VAL A 451 13.32 -6.92 -20.53
CA VAL A 451 13.58 -8.13 -19.73
C VAL A 451 14.09 -9.24 -20.64
N SER A 452 15.04 -10.04 -20.16
CA SER A 452 15.68 -11.11 -20.94
C SER A 452 15.86 -12.36 -20.09
N ALA A 453 15.44 -13.52 -20.60
CA ALA A 453 15.73 -14.84 -20.03
C ALA A 453 16.43 -15.71 -21.06
N GLY A 454 17.72 -15.99 -20.85
CA GLY A 454 18.51 -16.71 -21.84
C GLY A 454 18.49 -15.98 -23.18
N THR A 455 18.00 -16.65 -24.22
CA THR A 455 17.87 -16.11 -25.58
C THR A 455 16.52 -15.42 -25.85
N ALA A 456 15.56 -15.52 -24.93
CA ALA A 456 14.30 -14.81 -25.03
C ALA A 456 14.45 -13.36 -24.51
N ARG A 457 13.84 -12.41 -25.21
CA ARG A 457 13.85 -10.99 -24.84
C ARG A 457 12.49 -10.35 -25.09
N LEU A 458 12.04 -9.52 -24.17
CA LEU A 458 10.91 -8.62 -24.35
C LEU A 458 11.40 -7.18 -24.23
N ASP A 459 11.21 -6.40 -25.29
CA ASP A 459 11.40 -4.96 -25.35
C ASP A 459 10.03 -4.28 -25.40
N ARG A 460 9.71 -3.45 -24.42
CA ARG A 460 8.48 -2.66 -24.35
C ARG A 460 8.80 -1.19 -24.49
N LEU A 461 8.17 -0.49 -25.41
CA LEU A 461 8.20 0.96 -25.55
C LEU A 461 6.85 1.52 -25.14
N VAL A 462 6.84 2.41 -24.15
CA VAL A 462 5.62 3.10 -23.70
C VAL A 462 5.74 4.59 -23.98
N ARG A 463 4.73 5.14 -24.66
CA ARG A 463 4.59 6.58 -24.94
C ARG A 463 3.20 7.05 -24.50
N VAL A 464 3.12 8.27 -23.99
CA VAL A 464 1.85 8.88 -23.60
C VAL A 464 1.82 10.33 -24.04
N ASP A 465 0.83 10.68 -24.86
CA ASP A 465 0.69 12.01 -25.48
C ASP A 465 -0.57 12.75 -25.02
N GLY A 466 -0.89 12.69 -23.72
CA GLY A 466 -2.02 13.40 -23.11
C GLY A 466 -3.41 12.88 -23.50
N LYS A 467 -3.55 12.24 -24.67
CA LYS A 467 -4.78 11.65 -25.20
C LYS A 467 -4.65 10.16 -25.46
N THR A 468 -3.43 9.69 -25.74
CA THR A 468 -3.16 8.30 -26.10
C THR A 468 -2.10 7.72 -25.17
N LEU A 469 -2.30 6.48 -24.75
CA LEU A 469 -1.24 5.63 -24.21
C LEU A 469 -0.90 4.57 -25.27
N ALA A 470 0.29 4.66 -25.84
CA ALA A 470 0.80 3.72 -26.84
C ALA A 470 1.83 2.79 -26.21
N VAL A 471 1.62 1.49 -26.33
CA VAL A 471 2.51 0.43 -25.85
C VAL A 471 2.93 -0.41 -27.04
N THR A 472 4.20 -0.33 -27.43
CA THR A 472 4.78 -1.16 -28.47
C THR A 472 5.70 -2.20 -27.84
N ASP A 473 5.34 -3.47 -27.98
CA ASP A 473 6.15 -4.57 -27.49
C ASP A 473 6.78 -5.30 -28.67
N THR A 474 8.08 -5.54 -28.55
CA THR A 474 8.90 -6.34 -29.46
C THR A 474 9.45 -7.53 -28.67
N ALA A 475 8.95 -8.72 -28.98
CA ALA A 475 9.42 -9.96 -28.37
C ALA A 475 10.33 -10.72 -29.34
N VAL A 476 11.46 -11.22 -28.83
CA VAL A 476 12.45 -12.04 -29.55
C VAL A 476 12.56 -13.39 -28.86
N PHE A 477 12.57 -14.46 -29.64
CA PHE A 477 12.45 -15.84 -29.14
C PHE A 477 13.51 -16.75 -29.75
N PRO A 478 13.99 -17.78 -29.02
CA PRO A 478 14.79 -18.85 -29.61
C PRO A 478 13.99 -19.67 -30.62
N ALA A 479 14.62 -20.04 -31.73
CA ALA A 479 14.01 -20.77 -32.85
C ALA A 479 13.52 -22.20 -32.53
N ALA A 480 13.79 -22.73 -31.33
CA ALA A 480 13.71 -24.17 -31.04
C ALA A 480 12.63 -24.60 -30.03
N ALA A 481 11.73 -23.72 -29.58
CA ALA A 481 10.70 -24.08 -28.61
C ALA A 481 9.29 -23.81 -29.17
N PRO A 482 8.29 -24.68 -28.92
CA PRO A 482 6.89 -24.34 -29.11
C PRO A 482 6.53 -23.26 -28.08
N VAL A 483 6.65 -22.00 -28.48
CA VAL A 483 6.27 -20.88 -27.62
C VAL A 483 4.77 -20.70 -27.73
N ARG A 484 4.05 -20.92 -26.63
CA ARG A 484 2.68 -20.44 -26.53
C ARG A 484 2.72 -18.97 -26.19
N HIS A 485 2.39 -18.17 -27.19
CA HIS A 485 2.23 -16.74 -27.03
C HIS A 485 0.92 -16.53 -26.27
N ILE A 486 1.02 -16.16 -25.01
CA ILE A 486 -0.14 -15.87 -24.20
C ILE A 486 -0.18 -14.37 -24.03
N PHE A 487 -0.91 -13.75 -24.94
CA PHE A 487 -1.44 -12.43 -24.71
C PHE A 487 -2.61 -12.57 -23.76
N HIS A 488 -2.64 -11.75 -22.72
CA HIS A 488 -3.80 -11.65 -21.85
C HIS A 488 -4.39 -10.28 -22.03
N TRP A 489 -5.30 -10.14 -22.99
CA TRP A 489 -6.15 -8.96 -23.01
C TRP A 489 -7.47 -9.26 -22.30
N ALA A 490 -7.64 -8.67 -21.12
CA ALA A 490 -8.91 -8.62 -20.39
C ALA A 490 -9.83 -7.56 -21.00
N VAL A 491 -10.78 -7.98 -21.84
CA VAL A 491 -11.85 -7.09 -22.29
C VAL A 491 -13.03 -7.28 -21.35
N PRO A 492 -13.59 -6.22 -20.73
CA PRO A 492 -14.89 -6.31 -20.06
C PRO A 492 -15.90 -7.01 -20.96
N ALA A 493 -16.74 -7.89 -20.43
CA ALA A 493 -17.66 -8.68 -21.26
C ALA A 493 -18.59 -7.84 -22.18
N ALA A 494 -18.80 -6.56 -21.84
CA ALA A 494 -19.58 -5.60 -22.62
C ALA A 494 -18.85 -4.99 -23.83
N LEU A 495 -17.54 -5.22 -23.97
CA LEU A 495 -16.72 -4.74 -25.07
C LEU A 495 -16.33 -5.91 -25.98
N ALA A 496 -16.29 -5.66 -27.29
CA ALA A 496 -16.00 -6.68 -28.29
C ALA A 496 -14.71 -6.35 -29.05
N LEU A 497 -13.99 -7.40 -29.44
CA LEU A 497 -12.83 -7.32 -30.33
C LEU A 497 -13.33 -7.45 -31.78
N HIS A 498 -13.09 -6.42 -32.58
CA HIS A 498 -13.47 -6.37 -33.99
C HIS A 498 -12.22 -6.37 -34.87
N SER A 499 -12.18 -7.21 -35.89
CA SER A 499 -11.16 -7.10 -36.94
C SER A 499 -11.46 -5.85 -37.76
N ALA A 500 -10.55 -4.86 -37.73
CA ALA A 500 -10.69 -3.64 -38.52
C ALA A 500 -10.00 -3.76 -39.89
N ALA A 501 -8.88 -4.47 -39.93
CA ALA A 501 -8.10 -4.79 -41.13
C ALA A 501 -7.21 -6.01 -40.86
N PRO A 502 -6.63 -6.67 -41.88
CA PRO A 502 -5.62 -7.70 -41.65
C PRO A 502 -4.51 -7.21 -40.71
N GLY A 503 -4.27 -7.94 -39.62
CA GLY A 503 -3.28 -7.55 -38.62
C GLY A 503 -3.68 -6.40 -37.69
N THR A 504 -4.91 -5.87 -37.79
CA THR A 504 -5.42 -4.80 -36.91
C THR A 504 -6.76 -5.16 -36.30
N TRP A 505 -6.82 -5.13 -34.98
CA TRP A 505 -8.02 -5.36 -34.18
C TRP A 505 -8.35 -4.11 -33.36
N THR A 506 -9.63 -3.88 -33.14
CA THR A 506 -10.11 -2.78 -32.30
C THR A 506 -10.97 -3.31 -31.17
N VAL A 507 -10.91 -2.68 -30.01
CA VAL A 507 -11.75 -2.99 -28.85
C VAL A 507 -12.71 -1.83 -28.64
N GLY A 508 -14.01 -2.11 -28.66
CA GLY A 508 -15.04 -1.09 -28.51
C GLY A 508 -16.44 -1.68 -28.48
N ARG A 509 -17.43 -0.84 -28.18
CA ARG A 509 -18.83 -1.19 -28.43
C ARG A 509 -19.14 -1.00 -29.91
N ALA A 510 -20.01 -1.84 -30.46
CA ALA A 510 -20.43 -1.69 -31.84
C ALA A 510 -21.10 -0.32 -32.03
N GLY A 511 -20.65 0.45 -33.03
CA GLY A 511 -21.16 1.78 -33.33
C GLY A 511 -20.54 2.93 -32.51
N GLU A 512 -19.59 2.65 -31.62
CA GLU A 512 -18.82 3.66 -30.88
C GLU A 512 -17.37 3.74 -31.41
N SER A 513 -16.69 4.86 -31.10
CA SER A 513 -15.25 4.97 -31.33
C SER A 513 -14.50 3.87 -30.56
N PRO A 514 -13.46 3.25 -31.15
CA PRO A 514 -12.72 2.21 -30.47
C PRO A 514 -12.02 2.79 -29.23
N LEU A 515 -12.10 2.06 -28.12
CA LEU A 515 -11.38 2.38 -26.88
C LEU A 515 -9.92 1.95 -26.96
N ALA A 516 -9.62 0.97 -27.81
CA ALA A 516 -8.27 0.55 -28.08
C ALA A 516 -8.08 -0.03 -29.48
N ALA A 517 -6.85 0.03 -29.98
CA ALA A 517 -6.42 -0.65 -31.20
C ALA A 517 -5.20 -1.53 -30.93
N LEU A 518 -5.19 -2.72 -31.52
CA LEU A 518 -4.10 -3.69 -31.49
C LEU A 518 -3.62 -3.94 -32.92
N ARG A 519 -2.36 -3.61 -33.21
CA ARG A 519 -1.76 -3.75 -34.54
C ARG A 519 -0.56 -4.69 -34.49
N PHE A 520 -0.42 -5.56 -35.50
CA PHE A 520 0.71 -6.48 -35.63
C PHE A 520 1.52 -6.18 -36.89
N ALA A 521 2.83 -6.23 -36.77
CA ALA A 521 3.74 -6.28 -37.91
C ALA A 521 4.09 -7.74 -38.22
N GLY A 522 3.63 -8.27 -39.35
CA GLY A 522 3.93 -9.65 -39.79
C GLY A 522 2.68 -10.51 -40.05
N ALA A 523 2.86 -11.83 -40.02
CA ALA A 523 1.76 -12.79 -40.19
C ALA A 523 0.74 -12.63 -39.06
N ALA A 524 -0.55 -12.54 -39.41
CA ALA A 524 -1.63 -12.39 -38.45
C ALA A 524 -1.69 -13.65 -37.54
N PRO A 525 -1.48 -13.50 -36.24
CA PRO A 525 -1.52 -14.64 -35.33
C PRO A 525 -2.96 -15.13 -35.12
N THR A 526 -3.10 -16.37 -34.66
CA THR A 526 -4.42 -16.94 -34.35
C THR A 526 -4.91 -16.41 -33.01
N LEU A 527 -6.09 -15.78 -32.99
CA LEU A 527 -6.74 -15.37 -31.76
C LEU A 527 -7.52 -16.55 -31.17
N ALA A 528 -7.15 -16.96 -29.96
CA ALA A 528 -7.90 -17.93 -29.16
C ALA A 528 -8.58 -17.21 -28.00
N ARG A 529 -9.83 -17.58 -27.70
CA ARG A 529 -10.56 -17.08 -26.53
C ARG A 529 -10.21 -17.92 -25.32
N GLY A 530 -9.91 -17.26 -24.20
CA GLY A 530 -9.78 -17.94 -22.93
C GLY A 530 -11.07 -18.02 -22.14
N GLU A 531 -11.06 -18.88 -21.13
CA GLU A 531 -12.16 -18.99 -20.19
C GLU A 531 -12.37 -17.65 -19.45
N PRO A 532 -13.63 -17.17 -19.34
CA PRO A 532 -13.92 -15.99 -18.56
C PRO A 532 -13.56 -16.20 -17.09
N PHE A 533 -13.06 -15.15 -16.44
CA PHE A 533 -12.84 -15.11 -14.99
C PHE A 533 -13.43 -13.83 -14.40
N ARG A 534 -13.69 -13.82 -13.10
CA ARG A 534 -14.22 -12.63 -12.39
C ARG A 534 -13.05 -11.77 -11.91
N GLY A 535 -12.89 -10.58 -12.48
CA GLY A 535 -11.94 -9.55 -12.05
C GLY A 535 -12.58 -8.48 -11.17
N PRO A 536 -11.79 -7.50 -10.67
CA PRO A 536 -12.27 -6.42 -9.79
C PRO A 536 -13.39 -5.54 -10.41
N GLY A 537 -13.55 -5.55 -11.74
CA GLY A 537 -14.58 -4.82 -12.48
C GLY A 537 -15.68 -5.69 -13.09
N GLY A 538 -15.79 -6.97 -12.70
CA GLY A 538 -16.79 -7.91 -13.23
C GLY A 538 -16.21 -9.05 -14.06
N LEU A 539 -17.02 -9.67 -14.92
CA LEU A 539 -16.59 -10.78 -15.76
C LEU A 539 -15.65 -10.27 -16.87
N VAL A 540 -14.46 -10.85 -16.92
CA VAL A 540 -13.40 -10.54 -17.87
C VAL A 540 -13.17 -11.76 -18.75
N ARG A 541 -13.04 -11.56 -20.06
CA ARG A 541 -12.59 -12.62 -20.98
C ARG A 541 -11.17 -12.32 -21.48
N PRO A 542 -10.19 -13.19 -21.18
CA PRO A 542 -8.87 -13.07 -21.76
C PRO A 542 -8.89 -13.49 -23.23
N TRP A 543 -8.17 -12.76 -24.07
CA TRP A 543 -7.88 -13.14 -25.45
C TRP A 543 -6.42 -13.52 -25.58
N PHE A 544 -6.17 -14.74 -26.01
CA PHE A 544 -4.87 -15.30 -26.33
C PHE A 544 -4.58 -15.11 -27.81
N ILE A 545 -3.30 -14.93 -28.12
CA ILE A 545 -2.83 -14.80 -29.49
C ILE A 545 -1.72 -15.80 -29.65
N GLU A 546 -2.02 -16.93 -30.29
CA GLU A 546 -1.07 -18.00 -30.52
C GLU A 546 -0.35 -17.75 -31.86
N ALA A 547 0.96 -17.51 -31.82
CA ALA A 547 1.80 -17.54 -33.02
C ALA A 547 2.42 -18.94 -33.19
N GLY A 548 2.53 -19.39 -34.44
CA GLY A 548 3.10 -20.70 -34.78
C GLY A 548 4.61 -20.79 -34.54
N ALA A 549 5.17 -22.00 -34.64
CA ALA A 549 6.61 -22.26 -34.44
C ALA A 549 7.48 -21.53 -35.48
N GLY A 550 8.46 -20.73 -35.00
CA GLY A 550 9.50 -20.10 -35.81
C GLY A 550 10.22 -18.96 -35.05
N PRO A 551 11.44 -18.55 -35.45
CA PRO A 551 12.04 -17.31 -34.94
C PRO A 551 11.18 -16.14 -35.40
N ALA A 552 10.37 -15.62 -34.48
CA ALA A 552 9.44 -14.55 -34.77
C ALA A 552 9.80 -13.33 -33.94
N GLU A 553 10.40 -12.30 -34.54
CA GLU A 553 10.27 -10.97 -33.93
C GLU A 553 8.81 -10.56 -34.09
N ILE A 554 8.08 -10.50 -32.96
CA ILE A 554 6.69 -10.06 -32.97
C ILE A 554 6.68 -8.66 -32.41
N THR A 555 6.30 -7.70 -33.26
CA THR A 555 6.01 -6.34 -32.83
C THR A 555 4.51 -6.11 -32.87
N PHE A 556 3.97 -5.66 -31.74
CA PHE A 556 2.59 -5.18 -31.68
C PHE A 556 2.50 -3.83 -30.99
N THR A 557 1.48 -3.05 -31.37
CA THR A 557 1.18 -1.77 -30.73
C THR A 557 -0.23 -1.76 -30.21
N LEU A 558 -0.37 -1.42 -28.94
CA LEU A 558 -1.61 -1.14 -28.25
C LEU A 558 -1.75 0.37 -28.08
N GLU A 559 -2.81 0.95 -28.62
CA GLU A 559 -3.19 2.35 -28.42
C GLU A 559 -4.45 2.39 -27.56
N LEU A 560 -4.40 3.07 -26.41
CA LEU A 560 -5.56 3.35 -25.56
C LEU A 560 -5.98 4.81 -25.77
N PHE A 561 -7.27 5.04 -25.98
CA PHE A 561 -7.85 6.36 -26.25
C PHE A 561 -8.71 6.85 -25.07
N GLU A 562 -8.86 8.18 -24.95
CA GLU A 562 -9.63 8.87 -23.90
C GLU A 562 -11.16 8.59 -23.89
#